data_AF-A0A8J6SNB5-F1
#
_entry.id   AF-A0A8J6SNB5-F1
#
_cell.length_a   1.000
_cell.length_b   1.000
_cell.length_c   1.000
_cell.angle_alpha   90.00
_cell.angle_beta   90.00
_cell.angle_gamma   90.00
#
_symmetry.space_group_name_H-M   'P 1'
#
loop_
_entity.id
_entity.type
_entity.pdbx_description
1 polymer ?
#
loop_
_entity_poly.entity_id
_entity_poly.type
_entity_poly.pdbx_seq_one_letter_code
_entity_poly.pdbx_strand_id
1 'polypeptide(L)'
;MTIISLSQHELEGTRYTAAGIARLKLAIRATLQKNRWSARELARKAGISHGTVHKYVNGHISEPQPKTLEALAPYIFKVVSFPSDLITIDTEHTYGSDWRELERIATSAFDREQEVYQQASSSEMEKLAQLILDEIRRQDIDLEQFTREALLSPSDIKDILQGIILSDARYKLGLLATRLRNPETGQTFSSWEELALYCGLAKTKNPAQEGQEDDQGSICDNGVS
;
A
#
# COMPACT_ATOMS: atom_id res chain seq x y z
N MET A 1 -30.60 33.76 -25.28
CA MET A 1 -30.35 32.81 -24.19
C MET A 1 -29.04 32.11 -24.53
N THR A 2 -27.95 32.45 -23.85
CA THR A 2 -26.61 32.00 -24.23
C THR A 2 -26.29 30.76 -23.43
N ILE A 3 -26.23 29.61 -24.10
CA ILE A 3 -25.80 28.35 -23.48
C ILE A 3 -24.28 28.30 -23.62
N ILE A 4 -23.59 28.47 -22.51
CA ILE A 4 -22.14 28.27 -22.43
C ILE A 4 -21.94 26.78 -22.14
N SER A 5 -21.44 26.05 -23.13
CA SER A 5 -21.03 24.65 -22.99
C SER A 5 -19.55 24.62 -22.63
N LEU A 6 -19.23 24.48 -21.35
CA LEU A 6 -17.86 24.23 -20.90
C LEU A 6 -17.55 22.75 -21.04
N SER A 7 -16.46 22.43 -21.73
CA SER A 7 -15.96 21.06 -21.84
C SER A 7 -15.45 20.60 -20.46
N GLN A 8 -15.65 19.32 -20.10
CA GLN A 8 -15.19 18.77 -18.80
C GLN A 8 -13.67 18.98 -18.54
N HIS A 9 -12.88 19.25 -19.58
CA HIS A 9 -11.45 19.54 -19.49
C HIS A 9 -11.11 20.97 -19.03
N GLU A 10 -12.04 21.93 -19.10
CA GLU A 10 -11.80 23.32 -18.64
C GLU A 10 -12.03 23.51 -17.12
N LEU A 11 -12.41 22.45 -16.41
CA LEU A 11 -12.56 22.41 -14.94
C LEU A 11 -11.33 21.88 -14.20
N GLU A 12 -10.20 21.64 -14.89
CA GLU A 12 -8.90 21.28 -14.28
C GLU A 12 -8.23 22.50 -13.61
N GLY A 13 -8.92 23.12 -12.65
CA GLY A 13 -8.47 24.32 -11.95
C GLY A 13 -7.96 24.10 -10.52
N THR A 14 -8.05 22.89 -9.97
CA THR A 14 -7.62 22.63 -8.59
C THR A 14 -6.76 21.39 -8.49
N ARG A 15 -5.54 21.55 -7.96
CA ARG A 15 -4.60 20.46 -7.61
C ARG A 15 -5.25 19.39 -6.73
N TYR A 16 -6.28 19.76 -5.96
CA TYR A 16 -7.00 18.93 -5.02
C TYR A 16 -8.31 18.43 -5.63
N THR A 17 -8.70 17.20 -5.28
CA THR A 17 -9.95 16.58 -5.73
C THR A 17 -10.91 16.40 -4.56
N ALA A 18 -12.22 16.40 -4.81
CA ALA A 18 -13.21 16.14 -3.75
C ALA A 18 -12.97 14.79 -3.04
N ALA A 19 -12.62 13.76 -3.81
CA ALA A 19 -12.20 12.46 -3.29
C ALA A 19 -10.93 12.56 -2.42
N GLY A 20 -9.93 13.33 -2.87
CA GLY A 20 -8.72 13.61 -2.11
C GLY A 20 -9.01 14.33 -0.78
N ILE A 21 -9.88 15.33 -0.78
CA ILE A 21 -10.30 16.00 0.46
C ILE A 21 -11.00 15.01 1.41
N ALA A 22 -11.82 14.10 0.88
CA ALA A 22 -12.44 13.04 1.67
C ALA A 22 -11.41 12.09 2.29
N ARG A 23 -10.36 11.71 1.54
CA ARG A 23 -9.22 10.91 2.05
C ARG A 23 -8.49 11.62 3.18
N LEU A 24 -8.14 12.90 2.98
CA LEU A 24 -7.46 13.71 3.99
C LEU A 24 -8.30 13.82 5.27
N LYS A 25 -9.60 14.09 5.13
CA LYS A 25 -10.56 14.09 6.23
C LYS A 25 -10.55 12.77 7.00
N LEU A 26 -10.56 11.63 6.30
CA LEU A 26 -10.58 10.31 6.91
C LEU A 26 -9.27 9.98 7.62
N ALA A 27 -8.12 10.33 7.04
CA ALA A 27 -6.81 10.17 7.70
C ALA A 27 -6.75 10.90 9.04
N ILE A 28 -7.25 12.14 9.07
CA ILE A 28 -7.31 12.94 10.29
C ILE A 28 -8.28 12.32 11.30
N ARG A 29 -9.46 11.86 10.86
CA ARG A 29 -10.45 11.20 11.75
C ARG A 29 -9.92 9.89 12.32
N ALA A 30 -9.28 9.06 11.51
CA ALA A 30 -8.67 7.80 11.95
C ALA A 30 -7.61 8.06 13.03
N THR A 31 -6.80 9.09 12.85
CA THR A 31 -5.83 9.55 13.86
C THR A 31 -6.51 9.96 15.16
N LEU A 32 -7.54 10.80 15.10
CA LEU A 32 -8.29 11.22 16.29
C LEU A 32 -8.91 10.02 17.02
N GLN A 33 -9.50 9.09 16.27
CA GLN A 33 -10.13 7.90 16.84
C GLN A 33 -9.10 6.98 17.51
N LYS A 34 -7.97 6.70 16.85
CA LYS A 34 -6.90 5.86 17.39
C LYS A 34 -6.32 6.43 18.68
N ASN A 35 -6.08 7.75 18.72
CA ASN A 35 -5.50 8.42 19.88
C ASN A 35 -6.54 8.82 20.94
N ARG A 36 -7.84 8.60 20.67
CA ARG A 36 -8.97 9.09 21.49
C ARG A 36 -8.90 10.60 21.73
N TRP A 37 -8.46 11.36 20.73
CA TRP A 37 -8.35 12.80 20.80
C TRP A 37 -9.62 13.49 20.28
N SER A 38 -9.91 14.65 20.87
CA SER A 38 -10.88 15.59 20.29
C SER A 38 -10.20 16.48 19.25
N ALA A 39 -10.99 17.11 18.37
CA ALA A 39 -10.47 18.12 17.44
C ALA A 39 -9.79 19.30 18.18
N ARG A 40 -10.26 19.65 19.39
CA ARG A 40 -9.62 20.67 20.25
C ARG A 40 -8.23 20.24 20.71
N GLU A 41 -8.06 18.97 21.05
CA GLU A 41 -6.78 18.44 21.50
C GLU A 41 -5.76 18.43 20.35
N LEU A 42 -6.16 18.00 19.15
CA LEU A 42 -5.31 18.10 17.97
C LEU A 42 -4.94 19.55 17.64
N ALA A 43 -5.89 20.48 17.71
CA ALA A 43 -5.64 21.91 17.50
C ALA A 43 -4.60 22.47 18.48
N ARG A 44 -4.73 22.10 19.77
CA ARG A 44 -3.77 22.47 20.82
C ARG A 44 -2.37 21.94 20.55
N LYS A 45 -2.25 20.66 20.16
CA LYS A 45 -0.96 20.04 19.82
C LYS A 45 -0.32 20.67 18.60
N ALA A 46 -1.09 20.87 17.54
CA ALA A 46 -0.63 21.47 16.30
C ALA A 46 -0.42 23.00 16.36
N GLY A 47 -0.79 23.66 17.46
CA GLY A 47 -0.62 25.11 17.61
C GLY A 47 -1.49 25.93 16.64
N ILE A 48 -2.63 25.40 16.20
CA ILE A 48 -3.55 26.05 15.26
C ILE A 48 -4.95 26.21 15.85
N SER A 49 -5.77 27.06 15.23
CA SER A 49 -7.12 27.32 15.75
C SER A 49 -8.00 26.06 15.69
N HIS A 50 -8.86 25.88 16.70
CA HIS A 50 -9.85 24.79 16.70
C HIS A 50 -10.78 24.85 15.48
N GLY A 51 -11.16 26.06 15.05
CA GLY A 51 -11.98 26.25 13.85
C GLY A 51 -11.29 25.75 12.58
N THR A 52 -9.98 25.94 12.47
CA THR A 52 -9.17 25.41 11.37
C THR A 52 -9.20 23.89 11.37
N VAL A 53 -8.87 23.24 12.49
CA VAL A 53 -8.91 21.77 12.58
C VAL A 53 -10.30 21.22 12.31
N HIS A 54 -11.34 21.87 12.83
CA HIS A 54 -12.72 21.44 12.62
C HIS A 54 -13.12 21.43 11.13
N LYS A 55 -12.67 22.40 10.34
CA LYS A 55 -12.88 22.40 8.88
C LYS A 55 -12.23 21.18 8.23
N TYR A 56 -10.98 20.85 8.59
CA TYR A 56 -10.26 19.69 8.04
C TYR A 56 -10.90 18.36 8.46
N VAL A 57 -11.25 18.21 9.74
CA VAL A 57 -11.92 17.00 10.28
C VAL A 57 -13.28 16.75 9.64
N ASN A 58 -13.96 17.79 9.16
CA ASN A 58 -15.25 17.65 8.48
C ASN A 58 -15.17 17.66 6.96
N GLY A 59 -13.99 17.97 6.39
CA GLY A 59 -13.81 18.13 4.95
C GLY A 59 -14.45 19.41 4.39
N HIS A 60 -14.66 20.42 5.24
CA HIS A 60 -15.16 21.74 4.83
C HIS A 60 -14.02 22.63 4.34
N ILE A 61 -13.18 22.07 3.46
CA ILE A 61 -12.07 22.75 2.81
C ILE A 61 -12.10 22.39 1.33
N SER A 62 -11.94 23.39 0.46
CA SER A 62 -11.71 23.20 -0.97
C SER A 62 -10.21 23.04 -1.27
N GLU A 63 -9.39 23.78 -0.54
CA GLU A 63 -7.95 23.86 -0.74
C GLU A 63 -7.19 23.79 0.60
N PRO A 64 -6.47 22.69 0.86
CA PRO A 64 -5.61 22.55 2.02
C PRO A 64 -4.48 23.59 2.02
N GLN A 65 -4.38 24.37 3.08
CA GLN A 65 -3.34 25.37 3.25
C GLN A 65 -2.01 24.74 3.71
N PRO A 66 -0.87 25.02 3.06
CA PRO A 66 0.43 24.43 3.38
C PRO A 66 0.82 24.55 4.86
N LYS A 67 0.72 25.76 5.44
CA LYS A 67 1.03 26.00 6.86
C LYS A 67 0.19 25.16 7.83
N THR A 68 -1.05 24.86 7.44
CA THR A 68 -1.93 24.02 8.27
C THR A 68 -1.55 22.54 8.14
N LEU A 69 -1.22 22.09 6.93
CA LEU A 69 -0.72 20.73 6.72
C LEU A 69 0.61 20.50 7.44
N GLU A 70 1.53 21.46 7.38
CA GLU A 70 2.81 21.44 8.09
C GLU A 70 2.62 21.32 9.61
N ALA A 71 1.67 22.07 10.17
CA ALA A 71 1.34 21.96 11.59
C ALA A 71 0.67 20.63 11.97
N LEU A 72 -0.08 20.02 11.05
CA LEU A 72 -0.82 18.78 11.31
C LEU A 72 0.06 17.53 11.09
N ALA A 73 0.93 17.53 10.09
CA ALA A 73 1.71 16.37 9.64
C ALA A 73 2.41 15.58 10.75
N PRO A 74 3.03 16.20 11.78
CA PRO A 74 3.67 15.46 12.86
C PRO A 74 2.73 14.55 13.65
N TYR A 75 1.43 14.82 13.60
CA TYR A 75 0.42 14.15 14.41
C TYR A 75 -0.47 13.19 13.63
N ILE A 76 -0.50 13.29 12.29
CA ILE A 76 -1.36 12.46 11.45
C ILE A 76 -0.64 11.18 11.05
N PHE A 77 -1.26 10.03 11.30
CA PHE A 77 -0.71 8.73 10.90
C PHE A 77 -0.65 8.57 9.38
N LYS A 78 0.39 7.89 8.89
CA LYS A 78 0.56 7.65 7.45
C LYS A 78 -0.55 6.74 6.92
N VAL A 79 -1.07 7.08 5.75
CA VAL A 79 -2.05 6.25 5.03
C VAL A 79 -1.31 5.17 4.25
N VAL A 80 -1.64 3.91 4.50
CA VAL A 80 -1.08 2.74 3.82
C VAL A 80 -1.92 2.39 2.60
N SER A 81 -3.25 2.34 2.75
CA SER A 81 -4.17 2.00 1.66
C SER A 81 -5.53 2.67 1.85
N PHE A 82 -6.23 2.86 0.73
CA PHE A 82 -7.57 3.43 0.69
C PHE A 82 -8.49 2.66 -0.28
N PRO A 83 -8.88 1.41 0.03
CA PRO A 83 -9.83 0.68 -0.81
C PRO A 83 -11.25 1.23 -0.63
N SER A 84 -11.74 1.92 -1.66
CA SER A 84 -13.09 2.49 -1.81
C SER A 84 -13.51 3.45 -0.69
N ASP A 85 -13.83 2.94 0.51
CA ASP A 85 -14.34 3.68 1.66
C ASP A 85 -13.61 3.35 2.98
N LEU A 86 -12.66 2.41 2.96
CA LEU A 86 -11.86 2.03 4.11
C LEU A 86 -10.49 2.69 4.03
N ILE A 87 -9.96 3.09 5.18
CA ILE A 87 -8.61 3.65 5.30
C ILE A 87 -7.78 2.78 6.22
N THR A 88 -6.62 2.36 5.74
CA THR A 88 -5.61 1.68 6.56
C THR A 88 -4.52 2.69 6.89
N ILE A 89 -4.22 2.84 8.17
CA ILE A 89 -3.17 3.75 8.66
C ILE A 89 -2.07 2.96 9.35
N ASP A 90 -0.83 3.44 9.22
CA ASP A 90 0.31 2.98 9.99
C ASP A 90 0.31 3.70 11.35
N THR A 91 0.11 2.95 12.43
CA THR A 91 0.03 3.53 13.78
C THR A 91 1.39 3.79 14.42
N GLU A 92 2.48 3.33 13.81
CA GLU A 92 3.84 3.53 14.29
C GLU A 92 4.46 4.80 13.66
N HIS A 93 3.98 5.20 12.48
CA HIS A 93 4.55 6.31 11.71
C HIS A 93 3.54 7.41 11.41
N THR A 94 3.95 8.66 11.66
CA THR A 94 3.24 9.86 11.19
C THR A 94 3.94 10.45 9.96
N TYR A 95 3.33 11.48 9.36
CA TYR A 95 3.97 12.24 8.27
C TYR A 95 5.16 13.08 8.75
N GLY A 96 5.33 13.30 10.05
CA GLY A 96 6.49 14.01 10.60
C GLY A 96 6.62 15.42 10.00
N SER A 97 7.79 15.72 9.45
CA SER A 97 8.06 16.97 8.73
C SER A 97 7.63 16.95 7.25
N ASP A 98 7.28 15.78 6.70
CA ASP A 98 6.88 15.63 5.29
C ASP A 98 5.39 15.90 5.09
N TRP A 99 5.02 17.16 5.26
CA TRP A 99 3.65 17.60 5.03
C TRP A 99 3.22 17.53 3.56
N ARG A 100 4.18 17.47 2.62
CA ARG A 100 3.88 17.32 1.18
C ARG A 100 3.35 15.93 0.88
N GLU A 101 3.83 14.91 1.59
CA GLU A 101 3.27 13.56 1.51
C GLU A 101 1.82 13.52 2.06
N LEU A 102 1.54 14.26 3.14
CA LEU A 102 0.16 14.47 3.65
C LEU A 102 -0.69 15.31 2.69
N GLU A 103 -0.11 16.27 1.99
CA GLU A 103 -0.81 17.03 0.95
C GLU A 103 -1.20 16.11 -0.22
N ARG A 104 -0.31 15.19 -0.58
CA ARG A 104 -0.46 14.31 -1.75
C ARG A 104 -1.71 13.46 -1.68
N ILE A 105 -2.11 12.99 -0.48
CA ILE A 105 -3.35 12.20 -0.32
C ILE A 105 -4.62 12.98 -0.71
N ALA A 106 -4.55 14.32 -0.73
CA ALA A 106 -5.63 15.19 -1.16
C ALA A 106 -5.70 15.46 -2.67
N THR A 107 -4.79 14.85 -3.45
CA THR A 107 -4.64 15.08 -4.89
C THR A 107 -4.96 13.84 -5.71
N SER A 108 -5.11 13.99 -7.03
CA SER A 108 -5.26 12.89 -7.99
C SER A 108 -3.96 12.10 -8.23
N ALA A 109 -2.80 12.59 -7.77
CA ALA A 109 -1.56 11.84 -7.84
C ALA A 109 -1.62 10.58 -6.95
N PHE A 110 -2.29 10.68 -5.80
CA PHE A 110 -2.49 9.55 -4.90
C PHE A 110 -3.32 8.43 -5.56
N ASP A 111 -4.36 8.77 -6.33
CA ASP A 111 -5.18 7.79 -7.04
C ASP A 111 -4.36 7.00 -8.05
N ARG A 112 -3.60 7.70 -8.89
CA ARG A 112 -2.75 7.06 -9.91
C ARG A 112 -1.71 6.12 -9.29
N GLU A 113 -1.15 6.49 -8.15
CA GLU A 113 -0.19 5.62 -7.45
C GLU A 113 -0.86 4.40 -6.81
N GLN A 114 -2.06 4.56 -6.25
CA GLN A 114 -2.84 3.44 -5.72
C GLN A 114 -3.30 2.52 -6.85
N GLU A 115 -3.69 3.05 -8.01
CA GLU A 115 -4.02 2.26 -9.20
C GLU A 115 -2.80 1.48 -9.71
N VAL A 116 -1.63 2.11 -9.81
CA VAL A 116 -0.38 1.43 -10.21
C VAL A 116 0.02 0.37 -9.18
N TYR A 117 -0.10 0.65 -7.88
CA TYR A 117 0.18 -0.33 -6.83
C TYR A 117 -0.81 -1.50 -6.85
N GLN A 118 -2.10 -1.23 -7.05
CA GLN A 118 -3.14 -2.24 -7.15
C GLN A 118 -2.97 -3.08 -8.43
N GLN A 119 -2.64 -2.47 -9.57
CA GLN A 119 -2.34 -3.18 -10.81
C GLN A 119 -1.07 -4.03 -10.69
N ALA A 120 -0.01 -3.51 -10.08
CA ALA A 120 1.21 -4.27 -9.84
C ALA A 120 0.94 -5.45 -8.89
N SER A 121 0.21 -5.22 -7.81
CA SER A 121 -0.22 -6.25 -6.87
C SER A 121 -1.17 -7.27 -7.53
N SER A 122 -2.10 -6.85 -8.39
CA SER A 122 -3.00 -7.75 -9.16
C SER A 122 -2.21 -8.65 -10.09
N SER A 123 -1.29 -8.07 -10.88
CA SER A 123 -0.41 -8.84 -11.78
C SER A 123 0.46 -9.84 -11.01
N GLU A 124 0.96 -9.49 -9.82
CA GLU A 124 1.69 -10.44 -8.96
C GLU A 124 0.78 -11.56 -8.45
N MET A 125 -0.43 -11.24 -7.99
CA MET A 125 -1.39 -12.23 -7.49
C MET A 125 -1.89 -13.16 -8.61
N GLU A 126 -2.12 -12.64 -9.81
CA GLU A 126 -2.50 -13.42 -11.00
C GLU A 126 -1.40 -14.41 -11.38
N LYS A 127 -0.13 -13.97 -11.39
CA LYS A 127 1.02 -14.86 -11.63
C LYS A 127 1.13 -15.96 -10.58
N LEU A 128 0.93 -15.63 -9.31
CA LEU A 128 0.96 -16.60 -8.22
C LEU A 128 -0.19 -17.61 -8.31
N ALA A 129 -1.40 -17.15 -8.60
CA ALA A 129 -2.55 -18.02 -8.80
C ALA A 129 -2.32 -18.97 -9.99
N GLN A 130 -1.73 -18.48 -11.08
CA GLN A 130 -1.40 -19.30 -12.24
C GLN A 130 -0.35 -20.37 -11.90
N LEU A 131 0.68 -20.03 -11.13
CA LEU A 131 1.68 -21.00 -10.67
C LEU A 131 1.08 -22.10 -9.82
N ILE A 132 0.22 -21.73 -8.87
CA ILE A 132 -0.47 -22.71 -8.01
C ILE A 132 -1.30 -23.66 -8.88
N LEU A 133 -2.05 -23.15 -9.88
CA LEU A 133 -2.80 -23.98 -10.80
C LEU A 133 -1.91 -24.92 -11.63
N ASP A 134 -0.77 -24.42 -12.12
CA ASP A 134 0.15 -25.23 -12.91
C ASP A 134 0.78 -26.34 -12.06
N GLU A 135 1.08 -26.08 -10.79
CA GLU A 135 1.64 -27.07 -9.88
C GLU A 135 0.59 -28.10 -9.42
N ILE A 136 -0.65 -27.69 -9.18
CA ILE A 136 -1.79 -28.61 -8.96
C ILE A 136 -1.92 -29.58 -10.15
N ARG A 137 -1.85 -29.06 -11.39
CA ARG A 137 -1.90 -29.89 -12.61
C ARG A 137 -0.72 -30.83 -12.72
N ARG A 138 0.50 -30.38 -12.42
CA ARG A 138 1.72 -31.22 -12.45
C ARG A 138 1.66 -32.38 -11.45
N GLN A 139 1.08 -32.14 -10.29
CA GLN A 139 0.94 -33.13 -9.23
C GLN A 139 -0.33 -34.00 -9.39
N ASP A 140 -1.09 -33.82 -10.48
CA ASP A 140 -2.35 -34.52 -10.77
C ASP A 140 -3.37 -34.41 -9.61
N ILE A 141 -3.41 -33.23 -8.99
CA ILE A 141 -4.28 -32.94 -7.86
C ILE A 141 -5.62 -32.43 -8.38
N ASP A 142 -6.73 -32.97 -7.88
CA ASP A 142 -8.06 -32.44 -8.15
C ASP A 142 -8.26 -31.07 -7.49
N LEU A 143 -8.52 -30.05 -8.31
CA LEU A 143 -8.67 -28.66 -7.88
C LEU A 143 -9.86 -28.47 -6.93
N GLU A 144 -10.97 -29.19 -7.16
CA GLU A 144 -12.15 -29.08 -6.30
C GLU A 144 -11.89 -29.66 -4.90
N GLN A 145 -11.26 -30.83 -4.83
CA GLN A 145 -10.83 -31.41 -3.57
C GLN A 145 -9.79 -30.53 -2.86
N PHE A 146 -8.79 -30.04 -3.59
CA PHE A 146 -7.68 -29.24 -3.04
C PHE A 146 -8.14 -27.91 -2.44
N THR A 147 -9.02 -27.20 -3.14
CA THR A 147 -9.60 -25.94 -2.64
C THR A 147 -10.49 -26.16 -1.42
N ARG A 148 -11.30 -27.24 -1.43
CA ARG A 148 -12.15 -27.61 -0.29
C ARG A 148 -11.34 -27.92 0.97
N GLU A 149 -10.22 -28.64 0.84
CA GLU A 149 -9.31 -28.94 1.95
C GLU A 149 -8.63 -27.67 2.52
N ALA A 150 -8.49 -26.62 1.71
CA ALA A 150 -8.00 -25.31 2.12
C ALA A 150 -9.11 -24.37 2.64
N LEU A 151 -10.36 -24.84 2.73
CA LEU A 151 -11.54 -24.02 3.06
C LEU A 151 -11.77 -22.86 2.09
N LEU A 152 -11.41 -23.07 0.82
CA LEU A 152 -11.56 -22.10 -0.27
C LEU A 152 -12.55 -22.63 -1.31
N SER A 153 -13.18 -21.70 -2.03
CA SER A 153 -14.00 -22.01 -3.20
C SER A 153 -13.12 -22.01 -4.46
N PRO A 154 -13.38 -22.89 -5.45
CA PRO A 154 -12.79 -22.78 -6.78
C PRO A 154 -12.99 -21.40 -7.44
N SER A 155 -14.08 -20.71 -7.08
CA SER A 155 -14.33 -19.33 -7.54
C SER A 155 -13.33 -18.33 -6.99
N ASP A 156 -12.77 -18.53 -5.79
CA ASP A 156 -11.78 -17.63 -5.21
C ASP A 156 -10.53 -17.55 -6.10
N ILE A 157 -10.06 -18.69 -6.63
CA ILE A 157 -8.91 -18.73 -7.54
C ILE A 157 -9.24 -18.03 -8.87
N LYS A 158 -10.46 -18.25 -9.38
CA LYS A 158 -10.93 -17.62 -10.62
C LYS A 158 -11.02 -16.09 -10.48
N ASP A 159 -11.53 -15.61 -9.35
CA ASP A 159 -11.67 -14.18 -9.08
C ASP A 159 -10.30 -13.50 -8.93
N ILE A 160 -9.33 -14.20 -8.30
CA ILE A 160 -7.93 -13.74 -8.22
C ILE A 160 -7.29 -13.66 -9.62
N LEU A 161 -7.49 -14.66 -10.48
CA LEU A 161 -6.98 -14.66 -11.85
C LEU A 161 -7.63 -13.61 -12.76
N GLN A 162 -8.84 -13.18 -12.43
CA GLN A 162 -9.56 -12.13 -13.15
C GLN A 162 -9.23 -10.72 -12.63
N GLY A 163 -8.31 -10.60 -11.67
CA GLY A 163 -7.93 -9.32 -11.09
C GLY A 163 -9.08 -8.65 -10.33
N ILE A 164 -10.07 -9.43 -9.86
CA ILE A 164 -11.25 -8.92 -9.14
C ILE A 164 -10.88 -8.49 -7.69
N ILE A 165 -9.62 -8.73 -7.27
CA ILE A 165 -9.02 -8.42 -5.97
C ILE A 165 -9.98 -8.70 -4.81
N LEU A 166 -10.02 -9.96 -4.41
CA LEU A 166 -10.46 -10.34 -3.08
C LEU A 166 -9.45 -9.75 -2.08
N SER A 167 -9.91 -8.99 -1.10
CA SER A 167 -9.08 -8.29 -0.11
C SER A 167 -8.16 -9.22 0.71
N ASP A 168 -8.32 -10.54 0.55
CA ASP A 168 -7.56 -11.62 1.17
C ASP A 168 -6.77 -12.50 0.18
N ALA A 169 -6.64 -12.12 -1.10
CA ALA A 169 -6.00 -12.93 -2.14
C ALA A 169 -4.62 -13.49 -1.75
N ARG A 170 -3.75 -12.66 -1.16
CA ARG A 170 -2.43 -13.10 -0.65
C ARG A 170 -2.53 -14.22 0.39
N TYR A 171 -3.47 -14.08 1.32
CA TYR A 171 -3.69 -15.06 2.37
C TYR A 171 -4.22 -16.38 1.79
N LYS A 172 -5.19 -16.31 0.88
CA LYS A 172 -5.76 -17.49 0.20
C LYS A 172 -4.71 -18.23 -0.63
N LEU A 173 -3.91 -17.51 -1.41
CA LEU A 173 -2.80 -18.10 -2.18
C LEU A 173 -1.72 -18.69 -1.26
N GLY A 174 -1.43 -18.05 -0.13
CA GLY A 174 -0.55 -18.58 0.90
C GLY A 174 -1.03 -19.93 1.46
N LEU A 175 -2.32 -20.03 1.81
CA LEU A 175 -2.91 -21.28 2.28
C LEU A 175 -2.77 -22.40 1.24
N LEU A 176 -3.07 -22.11 -0.04
CA LEU A 176 -2.93 -23.08 -1.12
C LEU A 176 -1.47 -23.50 -1.32
N ALA A 177 -0.54 -22.55 -1.29
CA ALA A 177 0.89 -22.84 -1.42
C ALA A 177 1.39 -23.81 -0.35
N THR A 178 0.94 -23.67 0.90
CA THR A 178 1.36 -24.57 2.00
C THR A 178 0.88 -26.01 1.88
N ARG A 179 0.00 -26.31 0.92
CA ARG A 179 -0.49 -27.65 0.65
C ARG A 179 0.18 -28.31 -0.56
N LEU A 180 0.89 -27.54 -1.37
CA LEU A 180 1.71 -28.06 -2.45
C LEU A 180 3.00 -28.65 -1.91
N ARG A 181 3.46 -29.75 -2.50
CA ARG A 181 4.77 -30.33 -2.19
C ARG A 181 5.84 -29.77 -3.12
N ASN A 182 6.98 -29.41 -2.55
CA ASN A 182 8.20 -29.17 -3.30
C ASN A 182 8.71 -30.52 -3.84
N PRO A 183 8.86 -30.69 -5.17
CA PRO A 183 9.28 -31.96 -5.75
C PRO A 183 10.76 -32.28 -5.51
N GLU A 184 11.59 -31.29 -5.17
CA GLU A 184 13.01 -31.50 -4.86
C GLU A 184 13.22 -31.99 -3.43
N THR A 185 12.43 -31.49 -2.47
CA THR A 185 12.59 -31.81 -1.05
C THR A 185 11.54 -32.81 -0.53
N GLY A 186 10.43 -32.98 -1.25
CA GLY A 186 9.27 -33.78 -0.86
C GLY A 186 8.42 -33.16 0.27
N GLN A 187 8.83 -32.01 0.81
CA GLN A 187 8.16 -31.27 1.88
C GLN A 187 7.13 -30.30 1.31
N THR A 188 6.14 -29.92 2.11
CA THR A 188 5.22 -28.84 1.72
C THR A 188 5.91 -27.49 1.81
N PHE A 189 5.54 -26.54 0.95
CA PHE A 189 6.01 -25.17 1.10
C PHE A 189 5.52 -24.57 2.43
N SER A 190 6.34 -23.74 3.06
CA SER A 190 6.02 -23.05 4.31
C SER A 190 5.32 -21.72 4.09
N SER A 191 5.47 -21.14 2.90
CA SER A 191 4.80 -19.90 2.49
C SER A 191 4.70 -19.79 0.96
N TRP A 192 3.97 -18.78 0.47
CA TRP A 192 3.93 -18.50 -0.96
C TRP A 192 5.24 -17.91 -1.48
N GLU A 193 6.01 -17.20 -0.66
CA GLU A 193 7.34 -16.68 -1.03
C GLU A 193 8.29 -17.82 -1.36
N GLU A 194 8.22 -18.92 -0.62
CA GLU A 194 9.00 -20.13 -0.90
C GLU A 194 8.60 -20.77 -2.25
N LEU A 195 7.29 -20.87 -2.53
CA LEU A 195 6.79 -21.33 -3.82
C LEU A 195 7.22 -20.39 -4.97
N ALA A 196 7.15 -19.07 -4.75
CA ALA A 196 7.54 -18.08 -5.75
C ALA A 196 9.05 -18.10 -6.03
N LEU A 197 9.89 -18.38 -5.03
CA LEU A 197 11.32 -18.61 -5.18
C LEU A 197 11.58 -19.89 -5.98
N TYR A 198 10.91 -20.99 -5.65
CA TYR A 198 11.00 -22.26 -6.38
C TYR A 198 10.62 -22.10 -7.86
N CYS A 199 9.56 -21.33 -8.15
CA CYS A 199 9.12 -21.06 -9.52
C CYS A 199 9.90 -19.93 -10.23
N GLY A 200 10.93 -19.34 -9.61
CA GLY A 200 11.80 -18.34 -10.22
C GLY A 200 11.18 -16.94 -10.39
N LEU A 201 10.12 -16.60 -9.64
CA LEU A 201 9.47 -15.27 -9.69
C LEU A 201 10.03 -14.28 -8.68
N ALA A 202 10.52 -14.73 -7.53
CA ALA A 202 11.13 -13.88 -6.53
C ALA A 202 12.65 -13.78 -6.75
N LYS A 203 13.18 -12.56 -6.85
CA LYS A 203 14.64 -12.36 -6.71
C LYS A 203 15.02 -12.71 -5.29
N THR A 204 16.01 -13.56 -5.11
CA THR A 204 16.67 -13.74 -3.81
C THR A 204 17.23 -12.39 -3.38
N LYS A 205 16.54 -11.68 -2.48
CA LYS A 205 17.25 -10.74 -1.61
C LYS A 205 18.07 -11.61 -0.68
N ASN A 206 19.32 -11.85 -1.04
CA ASN A 206 20.28 -12.48 -0.16
C ASN A 206 20.74 -11.40 0.84
N PRO A 207 20.34 -11.43 2.12
CA PRO A 207 20.81 -10.45 3.10
C PRO A 207 22.30 -10.61 3.46
N ALA A 208 22.99 -11.61 2.90
CA ALA A 208 24.38 -11.94 3.21
C ALA A 208 25.43 -11.34 2.26
N GLN A 209 25.10 -10.33 1.44
CA GLN A 209 26.06 -9.66 0.55
C GLN A 209 26.20 -8.14 0.75
N GLU A 210 25.71 -7.60 1.88
CA GLU A 210 26.11 -6.27 2.36
C GLU A 210 26.95 -6.43 3.62
N GLY A 211 28.21 -6.87 3.48
CA GLY A 211 29.12 -6.93 4.61
C GLY A 211 30.35 -7.81 4.43
N GLN A 212 31.21 -7.50 3.48
CA GLN A 212 32.65 -7.87 3.37
C GLN A 212 33.09 -7.52 1.94
N GLU A 213 33.83 -6.44 1.70
CA GLU A 213 35.30 -6.33 1.58
C GLU A 213 35.54 -4.90 1.01
N ASP A 214 36.50 -4.05 1.37
CA ASP A 214 37.76 -4.21 2.06
C ASP A 214 38.18 -2.91 2.76
N ASP A 215 38.56 -3.04 4.03
CA ASP A 215 39.54 -2.20 4.67
C ASP A 215 40.92 -2.78 4.33
N GLN A 216 41.61 -2.18 3.35
CA GLN A 216 43.05 -2.30 3.22
C GLN A 216 43.66 -0.91 3.17
N GLY A 217 44.15 -0.47 4.33
CA GLY A 217 45.05 0.66 4.43
C GLY A 217 46.31 0.45 3.58
N SER A 218 46.79 1.55 3.01
CA SER A 218 48.20 1.69 2.64
C SER A 218 48.66 3.09 2.97
N ILE A 219 49.42 3.17 4.05
CA ILE A 219 50.34 4.24 4.40
C ILE A 219 51.50 4.16 3.40
N CYS A 220 51.82 5.25 2.70
CA CYS A 220 53.15 5.53 2.18
C CYS A 220 53.39 7.04 2.20
N ASP A 221 54.29 7.43 3.08
CA ASP A 221 54.83 8.78 3.26
C ASP A 221 55.99 9.04 2.27
N ASN A 222 56.33 10.33 2.12
CA ASN A 222 57.60 10.93 1.69
C ASN A 222 57.78 11.47 0.24
N GLY A 223 58.07 12.77 0.19
CA GLY A 223 59.32 13.24 -0.42
C GLY A 223 59.19 14.18 -1.63
N VAL A 224 58.90 15.46 -1.39
CA VAL A 224 59.26 16.54 -2.32
C VAL A 224 60.70 16.95 -2.04
N SER A 225 61.56 16.85 -3.05
CA SER A 225 62.81 17.61 -3.19
C SER A 225 62.56 18.86 -4.00
#